data_AF-A0A3M2J599-F1
#
_entry.id   AF-A0A3M2J599-F1
#
_cell.length_a   1.000
_cell.length_b   1.000
_cell.length_c   1.000
_cell.angle_alpha   90.00
_cell.angle_beta   90.00
_cell.angle_gamma   90.00
#
_symmetry.space_group_name_H-M   'P 1'
#
loop_
_entity.id
_entity.type
_entity.pdbx_description
1 polymer ?
#
loop_
_entity_poly.entity_id
_entity_poly.type
_entity_poly.pdbx_seq_one_letter_code
_entity_poly.pdbx_strand_id
1 'polypeptide(L)'
;MKSVKWNNGMAKATSCKDEFQLVERRWIAKMRIKAQGSAKGWLFGWSISGSFVVLVIITLFCLVSSISAQPNVLLSQTPFSAGGVMVGAAGFPELKVTGNMVGGYGYRSFHRLLIGGEGAGIFGENSSGGFGMFTVGYTAWMRHSLQIYPFWGFGGGRFTVKEKENTMNFLFGIGLGADFLPSGESRGFIIGARIGYLARFDEKEFNTIYLTLTFGGGRRD
;
A
#
# COMPACT_ATOMS: atom_id res chain seq x y z
N MET A 1 -11.35 37.51 61.93
CA MET A 1 -11.54 36.26 61.14
C MET A 1 -10.88 36.47 59.78
N LYS A 2 -9.96 35.57 59.39
CA LYS A 2 -9.16 35.67 58.16
C LYS A 2 -10.02 35.34 56.93
N SER A 3 -9.93 36.14 55.88
CA SER A 3 -10.57 35.88 54.59
C SER A 3 -9.80 34.79 53.83
N VAL A 4 -10.52 33.77 53.38
CA VAL A 4 -10.00 32.70 52.52
C VAL A 4 -10.20 33.13 51.07
N LYS A 5 -9.12 33.46 50.36
CA LYS A 5 -9.13 33.58 48.89
C LYS A 5 -9.08 32.18 48.29
N TRP A 6 -10.15 31.77 47.61
CA TRP A 6 -10.13 30.62 46.70
C TRP A 6 -9.53 31.08 45.36
N ASN A 7 -8.34 30.58 45.03
CA ASN A 7 -7.76 30.69 43.70
C ASN A 7 -8.51 29.73 42.77
N ASN A 8 -9.17 30.28 41.75
CA ASN A 8 -9.69 29.53 40.62
C ASN A 8 -8.52 29.03 39.75
N GLY A 9 -7.95 27.89 40.12
CA GLY A 9 -7.11 27.09 39.24
C GLY A 9 -7.99 26.28 38.28
N MET A 10 -8.53 26.92 37.24
CA MET A 10 -9.01 26.17 36.08
C MET A 10 -7.81 25.47 35.45
N ALA A 11 -7.67 24.18 35.69
CA ALA A 11 -6.92 23.30 34.82
C ALA A 11 -7.53 23.45 33.42
N LYS A 12 -6.82 24.12 32.51
CA LYS A 12 -7.13 24.06 31.08
C LYS A 12 -7.07 22.59 30.67
N ALA A 13 -8.22 21.99 30.41
CA ALA A 13 -8.30 20.77 29.64
C ALA A 13 -7.69 21.08 28.26
N THR A 14 -6.41 20.77 28.08
CA THR A 14 -5.77 20.76 26.78
C THR A 14 -6.49 19.69 25.97
N SER A 15 -7.23 20.16 24.96
CA SER A 15 -7.96 19.29 24.03
C SER A 15 -6.96 18.34 23.37
N CYS A 16 -7.33 17.06 23.21
CA CYS A 16 -6.54 16.03 22.53
C CYS A 16 -6.07 16.47 21.11
N LYS A 17 -6.73 17.47 20.51
CA LYS A 17 -6.31 18.13 19.26
C LYS A 17 -5.00 18.91 19.39
N ASP A 18 -4.76 19.55 20.53
CA ASP A 18 -3.60 20.42 20.74
C ASP A 18 -2.32 19.59 20.96
N GLU A 19 -2.43 18.45 21.65
CA GLU A 19 -1.33 17.49 21.76
C GLU A 19 -1.02 16.81 20.41
N PHE A 20 -2.05 16.49 19.62
CA PHE A 20 -1.88 15.88 18.29
C PHE A 20 -1.17 16.81 17.30
N GLN A 21 -1.56 18.09 17.27
CA GLN A 21 -0.90 19.13 16.47
C GLN A 21 0.56 19.34 16.90
N LEU A 22 0.86 19.21 18.20
CA LEU A 22 2.22 19.34 18.72
C LEU A 22 3.11 18.15 18.31
N VAL A 23 2.54 16.93 18.32
CA VAL A 23 3.23 15.71 17.88
C VAL A 23 3.48 15.74 16.37
N GLU A 24 2.48 16.13 15.57
CA GLU A 24 2.59 16.28 14.12
C GLU A 24 3.68 17.28 13.73
N ARG A 25 3.72 18.45 14.39
CA ARG A 25 4.77 19.46 14.14
C ARG A 25 6.16 18.98 14.55
N ARG A 26 6.29 18.26 15.67
CA ARG A 26 7.58 17.67 16.10
C ARG A 26 8.04 16.57 15.14
N TRP A 27 7.13 15.80 14.57
CA TRP A 27 7.43 14.74 13.62
C TRP A 27 7.87 15.30 12.26
N ILE A 28 7.13 16.29 11.74
CA ILE A 28 7.47 17.01 10.49
C ILE A 28 8.80 17.76 10.64
N ALA A 29 9.07 18.37 11.79
CA ALA A 29 10.35 19.03 12.06
C ALA A 29 11.52 18.04 12.12
N LYS A 30 11.35 16.87 12.76
CA LYS A 30 12.36 15.79 12.73
C LYS A 30 12.58 15.26 11.31
N MET A 31 11.52 15.12 10.51
CA MET A 31 11.62 14.70 9.11
C MET A 31 12.36 15.74 8.25
N ARG A 32 12.13 17.04 8.45
CA ARG A 32 12.85 18.13 7.75
C ARG A 32 14.33 18.22 8.12
N ILE A 33 14.67 18.10 9.41
CA ILE A 33 16.07 18.14 9.87
C ILE A 33 16.83 16.92 9.33
N LYS A 34 16.18 15.75 9.23
CA LYS A 34 16.77 14.55 8.64
C LYS A 34 16.85 14.60 7.10
N ALA A 35 15.97 15.37 6.45
CA ALA A 35 15.98 15.59 5.01
C ALA A 35 17.07 16.57 4.55
N GLN A 36 17.40 17.60 5.34
CA GLN A 36 18.46 18.56 5.00
C GLN A 36 19.89 18.02 5.23
N GLY A 37 20.06 17.00 6.08
CA GLY A 37 21.38 16.40 6.34
C GLY A 37 21.80 15.26 5.40
N SER A 38 20.96 14.82 4.46
CA SER A 38 21.24 13.59 3.70
C SER A 38 20.62 13.55 2.29
N ALA A 39 20.77 14.63 1.53
CA ALA A 39 20.37 14.65 0.11
C ALA A 39 21.26 13.78 -0.80
N LYS A 40 22.35 13.18 -0.28
CA LYS A 40 23.27 12.31 -1.06
C LYS A 40 23.16 10.81 -0.74
N GLY A 41 22.38 10.38 0.25
CA GLY A 41 22.31 8.97 0.70
C GLY A 41 21.01 8.23 0.35
N TRP A 42 20.02 8.91 -0.23
CA TRP A 42 18.64 8.41 -0.31
C TRP A 42 18.38 7.26 -1.29
N LEU A 43 19.32 6.94 -2.18
CA LEU A 43 19.11 5.88 -3.18
C LEU A 43 19.65 4.49 -2.77
N PHE A 44 20.36 4.34 -1.64
CA PHE A 44 21.11 3.09 -1.40
C PHE A 44 21.20 2.57 0.05
N GLY A 45 20.43 3.10 1.01
CA GLY A 45 20.72 2.90 2.43
C GLY A 45 19.60 2.40 3.37
N TRP A 46 18.49 1.86 2.86
CA TRP A 46 17.45 1.32 3.74
C TRP A 46 17.56 -0.21 3.83
N SER A 47 17.86 -0.72 5.02
CA SER A 47 17.68 -2.14 5.38
C SER A 47 16.28 -2.61 4.98
N ILE A 48 16.16 -3.82 4.40
CA ILE A 48 14.88 -4.45 3.98
C ILE A 48 13.79 -4.39 5.06
N SER A 49 14.18 -4.52 6.33
CA SER A 49 13.25 -4.38 7.45
C SER A 49 12.61 -2.99 7.48
N GLY A 50 13.34 -1.94 7.12
CA GLY A 50 12.86 -0.57 7.03
C GLY A 50 11.83 -0.37 5.92
N SER A 51 12.06 -0.85 4.71
CA SER A 51 11.10 -0.68 3.59
C SER A 51 9.81 -1.47 3.80
N PHE A 52 9.90 -2.71 4.32
CA PHE A 52 8.73 -3.49 4.71
C PHE A 52 7.98 -2.83 5.86
N VAL A 53 8.68 -2.38 6.91
CA VAL A 53 8.07 -1.68 8.04
C VAL A 53 7.42 -0.37 7.61
N VAL A 54 8.04 0.39 6.71
CA VAL A 54 7.43 1.62 6.18
C VAL A 54 6.16 1.29 5.39
N LEU A 55 6.17 0.27 4.54
CA LEU A 55 4.99 -0.07 3.76
C LEU A 55 3.87 -0.65 4.63
N VAL A 56 4.22 -1.45 5.64
CA VAL A 56 3.31 -1.91 6.70
C VAL A 56 2.76 -0.73 7.48
N ILE A 57 3.60 0.23 7.89
CA ILE A 57 3.14 1.44 8.61
C ILE A 57 2.21 2.26 7.72
N ILE A 58 2.53 2.46 6.44
CA ILE A 58 1.68 3.22 5.51
C ILE A 58 0.34 2.50 5.34
N THR A 59 0.33 1.18 5.12
CA THR A 59 -0.92 0.42 4.99
C THR A 59 -1.72 0.39 6.30
N LEU A 60 -1.07 0.22 7.46
CA LEU A 60 -1.72 0.29 8.77
C LEU A 60 -2.28 1.69 9.04
N PHE A 61 -1.52 2.74 8.69
CA PHE A 61 -1.93 4.13 8.85
C PHE A 61 -3.12 4.46 7.95
N CYS A 62 -3.11 4.00 6.69
CA CYS A 62 -4.26 4.09 5.80
C CYS A 62 -5.46 3.35 6.41
N LEU A 63 -5.27 2.13 6.92
CA LEU A 63 -6.35 1.34 7.53
C LEU A 63 -6.95 2.04 8.77
N VAL A 64 -6.11 2.52 9.69
CA VAL A 64 -6.52 3.22 10.91
C VAL A 64 -7.19 4.56 10.58
N SER A 65 -6.66 5.31 9.61
CA SER A 65 -7.26 6.56 9.14
C SER A 65 -8.65 6.33 8.52
N SER A 66 -8.85 5.20 7.85
CA SER A 66 -10.14 4.83 7.26
C SER A 66 -11.15 4.35 8.28
N ILE A 67 -10.71 3.83 9.42
CA ILE A 67 -11.58 3.45 10.55
C ILE A 67 -11.98 4.70 11.35
N SER A 68 -11.07 5.67 11.53
CA SER A 68 -11.34 6.89 12.31
C SER A 68 -12.09 7.99 11.55
N ALA A 69 -12.08 7.98 10.22
CA ALA A 69 -12.76 8.97 9.37
C ALA A 69 -14.27 8.70 9.15
N GLN A 70 -15.00 8.28 10.18
CA GLN A 70 -16.48 8.29 10.14
C GLN A 70 -17.03 9.56 10.80
N PRO A 71 -17.61 10.45 9.97
CA PRO A 71 -19.03 10.75 10.19
C PRO A 71 -19.85 10.75 8.89
N ASN A 72 -20.86 9.89 8.86
CA ASN A 72 -22.21 10.05 8.28
C ASN A 72 -22.46 10.47 6.81
N VAL A 73 -21.45 10.78 5.98
CA VAL A 73 -21.68 11.20 4.56
C VAL A 73 -21.13 10.21 3.52
N LEU A 74 -20.37 9.20 3.94
CA LEU A 74 -19.69 8.22 3.07
C LEU A 74 -20.44 6.88 2.89
N LEU A 75 -21.70 6.80 3.32
CA LEU A 75 -22.53 5.58 3.31
C LEU A 75 -23.19 5.28 1.95
N SER A 76 -23.15 6.20 0.97
CA SER A 76 -23.86 6.02 -0.31
C SER A 76 -22.99 5.58 -1.49
N GLN A 77 -21.68 5.43 -1.31
CA GLN A 77 -20.79 5.00 -2.40
C GLN A 77 -20.40 3.54 -2.17
N THR A 78 -20.75 2.68 -3.13
CA THR A 78 -20.38 1.26 -3.14
C THR A 78 -19.03 1.10 -3.86
N PRO A 79 -18.04 0.46 -3.23
CA PRO A 79 -16.79 0.09 -3.90
C PRO A 79 -17.09 -0.80 -5.11
N PHE A 80 -16.33 -0.59 -6.18
CA PHE A 80 -16.50 -1.39 -7.39
C PHE A 80 -15.55 -2.59 -7.36
N SER A 81 -15.99 -3.68 -7.98
CA SER A 81 -15.16 -4.82 -8.36
C SER A 81 -14.33 -4.45 -9.58
N ALA A 82 -13.12 -4.98 -9.70
CA ALA A 82 -12.21 -4.62 -10.78
C ALA A 82 -11.36 -5.81 -11.18
N GLY A 83 -10.93 -5.84 -12.44
CA GLY A 83 -9.92 -6.77 -12.92
C GLY A 83 -9.32 -6.31 -14.23
N GLY A 84 -8.06 -6.65 -14.46
CA GLY A 84 -7.35 -6.16 -15.62
C GLY A 84 -5.97 -6.77 -15.80
N VAL A 85 -5.36 -6.38 -16.90
CA VAL A 85 -3.97 -6.70 -17.25
C VAL A 85 -3.06 -5.71 -16.54
N MET A 86 -1.96 -6.21 -15.99
CA MET A 86 -0.91 -5.43 -15.36
C MET A 86 0.30 -5.36 -16.28
N VAL A 87 0.86 -4.17 -16.44
CA VAL A 87 2.15 -3.94 -17.10
C VAL A 87 3.01 -3.03 -16.25
N GLY A 88 4.28 -3.36 -16.09
CA GLY A 88 5.14 -2.56 -15.23
C GLY A 88 6.53 -3.14 -15.06
N ALA A 89 7.10 -2.89 -13.89
CA ALA A 89 8.45 -3.34 -13.55
C ALA A 89 8.49 -3.92 -12.15
N ALA A 90 9.42 -4.85 -11.97
CA ALA A 90 9.76 -5.48 -10.71
C ALA A 90 11.26 -5.29 -10.45
N GLY A 91 11.62 -4.91 -9.24
CA GLY A 91 13.01 -4.75 -8.79
C GLY A 91 13.34 -5.72 -7.67
N PHE A 92 14.52 -6.33 -7.75
CA PHE A 92 15.14 -7.17 -6.72
C PHE A 92 16.25 -6.35 -6.05
N PRO A 93 15.98 -5.64 -4.93
CA PRO A 93 16.87 -4.63 -4.39
C PRO A 93 18.25 -5.18 -4.01
N GLU A 94 18.30 -6.37 -3.42
CA GLU A 94 19.54 -7.01 -2.98
C GLU A 94 20.42 -7.43 -4.16
N LEU A 95 19.80 -7.88 -5.25
CA LEU A 95 20.52 -8.35 -6.44
C LEU A 95 20.83 -7.21 -7.42
N LYS A 96 20.25 -6.02 -7.20
CA LYS A 96 20.30 -4.84 -8.07
C LYS A 96 19.88 -5.17 -9.50
N VAL A 97 18.87 -6.03 -9.64
CA VAL A 97 18.31 -6.43 -10.95
C VAL A 97 16.89 -5.91 -11.06
N THR A 98 16.51 -5.47 -12.25
CA THR A 98 15.15 -5.09 -12.61
C THR A 98 14.65 -5.93 -13.77
N GLY A 99 13.36 -6.27 -13.75
CA GLY A 99 12.67 -6.98 -14.81
C GLY A 99 11.38 -6.27 -15.20
N ASN A 100 10.95 -6.46 -16.44
CA ASN A 100 9.62 -6.07 -16.88
C ASN A 100 8.59 -7.05 -16.30
N MET A 101 7.40 -6.57 -16.02
CA MET A 101 6.33 -7.34 -15.40
C MET A 101 5.08 -7.27 -16.26
N VAL A 102 4.50 -8.43 -16.55
CA VAL A 102 3.21 -8.55 -17.25
C VAL A 102 2.35 -9.57 -16.53
N GLY A 103 1.10 -9.24 -16.25
CA GLY A 103 0.24 -10.09 -15.47
C GLY A 103 -1.22 -9.69 -15.49
N GLY A 104 -1.96 -10.13 -14.49
CA GLY A 104 -3.34 -9.75 -14.28
C GLY A 104 -3.73 -9.76 -12.81
N TYR A 105 -4.78 -9.02 -12.51
CA TYR A 105 -5.42 -9.03 -11.20
C TYR A 105 -6.93 -8.98 -11.36
N GLY A 106 -7.62 -9.39 -10.31
CA GLY A 106 -9.05 -9.19 -10.21
C GLY A 106 -9.53 -9.39 -8.79
N TYR A 107 -10.52 -8.59 -8.39
CA TYR A 107 -11.19 -8.73 -7.10
C TYR A 107 -12.67 -8.43 -7.21
N ARG A 108 -13.42 -9.01 -6.27
CA ARG A 108 -14.80 -8.67 -6.00
C ARG A 108 -14.90 -7.83 -4.74
N SER A 109 -15.74 -6.81 -4.76
CA SER A 109 -16.08 -6.01 -3.59
C SER A 109 -17.20 -6.65 -2.78
N PHE A 110 -17.01 -6.71 -1.46
CA PHE A 110 -18.01 -7.07 -0.46
C PHE A 110 -18.03 -5.96 0.58
N HIS A 111 -18.95 -5.00 0.43
CA HIS A 111 -18.85 -3.70 1.10
C HIS A 111 -17.49 -3.06 0.78
N ARG A 112 -16.67 -2.77 1.82
CA ARG A 112 -15.32 -2.22 1.68
C ARG A 112 -14.23 -3.28 1.56
N LEU A 113 -14.56 -4.55 1.72
CA LEU A 113 -13.59 -5.64 1.59
C LEU A 113 -13.43 -6.00 0.12
N LEU A 114 -12.19 -6.12 -0.34
CA LEU A 114 -11.84 -6.55 -1.69
C LEU A 114 -11.23 -7.95 -1.59
N ILE A 115 -11.82 -8.94 -2.24
CA ILE A 115 -11.32 -10.32 -2.23
C ILE A 115 -11.03 -10.73 -3.66
N GLY A 116 -9.81 -11.18 -3.91
CA GLY A 116 -9.38 -11.45 -5.27
C GLY A 116 -8.07 -12.20 -5.38
N GLY A 117 -7.43 -12.04 -6.52
CA GLY A 117 -6.10 -12.55 -6.77
C GLY A 117 -5.34 -11.71 -7.77
N GLU A 118 -4.03 -11.87 -7.76
CA GLU A 118 -3.14 -11.28 -8.74
C GLU A 118 -2.03 -12.25 -9.10
N GLY A 119 -1.51 -12.12 -10.31
CA GLY A 119 -0.34 -12.88 -10.73
C GLY A 119 0.35 -12.20 -11.89
N ALA A 120 1.64 -12.39 -12.01
CA ALA A 120 2.42 -11.83 -13.09
C ALA A 120 3.65 -12.67 -13.38
N GLY A 121 4.10 -12.61 -14.64
CA GLY A 121 5.44 -12.99 -15.04
C GLY A 121 6.38 -11.79 -14.97
N ILE A 122 7.62 -12.05 -14.59
CA ILE A 122 8.74 -11.10 -14.62
C ILE A 122 9.75 -11.58 -15.65
N PHE A 123 10.24 -10.68 -16.50
CA PHE A 123 11.18 -11.00 -17.58
C PHE A 123 12.19 -9.87 -17.75
N GLY A 124 13.47 -10.21 -17.77
CA GLY A 124 14.58 -9.30 -17.99
C GLY A 124 15.85 -10.08 -18.32
N GLU A 125 16.89 -9.38 -18.74
CA GLU A 125 18.14 -9.97 -19.24
C GLU A 125 18.78 -10.97 -18.26
N ASN A 126 18.64 -10.71 -16.96
CA ASN A 126 19.21 -11.55 -15.89
C ASN A 126 18.17 -11.95 -14.84
N SER A 127 16.87 -11.82 -15.16
CA SER A 127 15.81 -12.22 -14.24
C SER A 127 14.60 -12.75 -15.00
N SER A 128 14.06 -13.87 -14.56
CA SER A 128 12.78 -14.38 -15.03
C SER A 128 11.99 -14.94 -13.87
N GLY A 129 10.68 -15.10 -14.03
CA GLY A 129 9.88 -15.74 -12.99
C GLY A 129 8.42 -15.40 -13.11
N GLY A 130 7.67 -15.80 -12.10
CA GLY A 130 6.30 -15.38 -11.95
C GLY A 130 5.74 -15.75 -10.59
N PHE A 131 4.63 -15.12 -10.26
CA PHE A 131 3.90 -15.36 -9.03
C PHE A 131 2.40 -15.38 -9.27
N GLY A 132 1.69 -16.03 -8.36
CA GLY A 132 0.24 -15.98 -8.20
C GLY A 132 -0.10 -15.88 -6.73
N MET A 133 -0.98 -14.95 -6.37
CA MET A 133 -1.38 -14.66 -5.00
C MET A 133 -2.89 -14.54 -4.90
N PHE A 134 -3.43 -15.09 -3.82
CA PHE A 134 -4.72 -14.68 -3.29
C PHE A 134 -4.53 -13.36 -2.54
N THR A 135 -5.46 -12.42 -2.71
CA THR A 135 -5.35 -11.06 -2.15
C THR A 135 -6.62 -10.66 -1.41
N VAL A 136 -6.40 -9.95 -0.30
CA VAL A 136 -7.43 -9.28 0.49
C VAL A 136 -7.05 -7.81 0.60
N GLY A 137 -7.96 -6.92 0.22
CA GLY A 137 -7.79 -5.48 0.33
C GLY A 137 -8.95 -4.82 1.06
N TYR A 138 -8.76 -3.55 1.41
CA TYR A 138 -9.80 -2.75 2.04
C TYR A 138 -9.88 -1.38 1.37
N THR A 139 -11.06 -0.97 0.91
CA THR A 139 -11.26 0.37 0.32
C THR A 139 -11.11 1.44 1.40
N ALA A 140 -9.89 1.97 1.49
CA ALA A 140 -9.51 2.97 2.47
C ALA A 140 -10.10 4.34 2.14
N TRP A 141 -10.14 4.67 0.85
CA TRP A 141 -10.69 5.93 0.37
C TRP A 141 -11.36 5.74 -0.99
N MET A 142 -12.46 6.47 -1.21
CA MET A 142 -13.22 6.41 -2.45
C MET A 142 -13.86 7.77 -2.74
N ARG A 143 -13.89 8.12 -4.03
CA ARG A 143 -14.69 9.21 -4.58
C ARG A 143 -15.24 8.81 -5.93
N HIS A 144 -16.56 8.67 -6.06
CA HIS A 144 -17.27 8.38 -7.32
C HIS A 144 -16.54 7.39 -8.22
N SER A 145 -15.63 7.83 -9.08
CA SER A 145 -14.85 7.02 -10.02
C SER A 145 -13.50 6.48 -9.51
N LEU A 146 -12.99 6.89 -8.36
CA LEU A 146 -11.67 6.52 -7.85
C LEU A 146 -11.78 5.76 -6.53
N GLN A 147 -11.05 4.66 -6.39
CA GLN A 147 -10.85 3.98 -5.10
C GLN A 147 -9.39 3.68 -4.83
N ILE A 148 -8.98 3.86 -3.58
CA ILE A 148 -7.63 3.59 -3.07
C ILE A 148 -7.75 2.56 -1.97
N TYR A 149 -6.92 1.53 -2.03
CA TYR A 149 -7.00 0.39 -1.13
C TYR A 149 -5.62 -0.19 -0.80
N PRO A 150 -5.26 -0.33 0.49
CA PRO A 150 -4.22 -1.27 0.87
C PRO A 150 -4.67 -2.70 0.55
N PHE A 151 -3.72 -3.56 0.22
CA PHE A 151 -3.95 -4.99 0.06
C PHE A 151 -2.80 -5.83 0.63
N TRP A 152 -3.14 -7.05 1.01
CA TRP A 152 -2.23 -8.09 1.45
C TRP A 152 -2.54 -9.35 0.65
N GLY A 153 -1.54 -10.19 0.46
CA GLY A 153 -1.71 -11.44 -0.26
C GLY A 153 -0.81 -12.54 0.24
N PHE A 154 -1.21 -13.76 -0.05
CA PHE A 154 -0.40 -14.94 0.14
C PHE A 154 -0.55 -15.83 -1.08
N GLY A 155 0.52 -16.51 -1.44
CA GLY A 155 0.51 -17.37 -2.61
C GLY A 155 1.86 -17.99 -2.87
N GLY A 156 2.16 -18.21 -4.13
CA GLY A 156 3.39 -18.86 -4.55
C GLY A 156 3.99 -18.23 -5.79
N GLY A 157 5.28 -18.44 -5.98
CA GLY A 157 5.98 -18.03 -7.18
C GLY A 157 7.34 -18.69 -7.32
N ARG A 158 7.91 -18.50 -8.51
CA ARG A 158 9.27 -18.94 -8.88
C ARG A 158 9.99 -17.74 -9.47
N PHE A 159 11.21 -17.49 -9.01
CA PHE A 159 12.06 -16.44 -9.54
C PHE A 159 13.43 -17.03 -9.87
N THR A 160 14.00 -16.59 -10.97
CA THR A 160 15.33 -16.96 -11.42
C THR A 160 16.09 -15.66 -11.61
N VAL A 161 17.20 -15.46 -10.91
CA VAL A 161 17.98 -14.22 -11.00
C VAL A 161 19.48 -14.55 -11.04
N LYS A 162 20.20 -14.06 -12.04
CA LYS A 162 21.67 -14.28 -12.23
C LYS A 162 22.08 -15.76 -12.10
N GLU A 163 21.40 -16.65 -12.83
CA GLU A 163 21.64 -18.11 -12.81
C GLU A 163 21.33 -18.82 -11.48
N LYS A 164 20.96 -18.07 -10.42
CA LYS A 164 20.43 -18.65 -9.19
C LYS A 164 18.94 -18.91 -9.40
N GLU A 165 18.63 -20.18 -9.58
CA GLU A 165 17.27 -20.64 -9.68
C GLU A 165 16.68 -20.81 -8.28
N ASN A 166 15.48 -20.27 -8.10
CA ASN A 166 14.68 -20.56 -6.93
C ASN A 166 13.63 -21.62 -7.27
N THR A 167 13.37 -22.53 -6.32
CA THR A 167 12.24 -23.45 -6.37
C THR A 167 10.92 -22.69 -6.12
N MET A 168 9.79 -23.37 -6.26
CA MET A 168 8.48 -22.80 -5.95
C MET A 168 8.40 -22.52 -4.44
N ASN A 169 8.07 -21.28 -4.07
CA ASN A 169 8.04 -20.87 -2.65
C ASN A 169 6.78 -20.13 -2.28
N PHE A 170 6.47 -20.17 -0.98
CA PHE A 170 5.45 -19.33 -0.38
C PHE A 170 5.88 -17.86 -0.39
N LEU A 171 4.97 -17.01 -0.87
CA LEU A 171 5.13 -15.56 -0.95
C LEU A 171 4.09 -14.88 -0.08
N PHE A 172 4.51 -13.81 0.58
CA PHE A 172 3.63 -12.85 1.24
C PHE A 172 3.72 -11.52 0.51
N GLY A 173 2.58 -10.96 0.12
CA GLY A 173 2.48 -9.68 -0.58
C GLY A 173 1.83 -8.62 0.30
N ILE A 174 2.29 -7.39 0.19
CA ILE A 174 1.60 -6.22 0.73
C ILE A 174 1.77 -5.04 -0.22
N GLY A 175 0.73 -4.24 -0.39
CA GLY A 175 0.77 -3.14 -1.35
C GLY A 175 -0.36 -2.14 -1.20
N LEU A 176 -0.36 -1.19 -2.14
CA LEU A 176 -1.37 -0.16 -2.30
C LEU A 176 -1.82 -0.13 -3.75
N GLY A 177 -3.14 -0.17 -3.96
CA GLY A 177 -3.77 -0.01 -5.26
C GLY A 177 -4.58 1.28 -5.34
N ALA A 178 -4.67 1.83 -6.54
CA ALA A 178 -5.59 2.90 -6.88
C ALA A 178 -6.23 2.55 -8.23
N ASP A 179 -7.55 2.43 -8.26
CA ASP A 179 -8.30 2.13 -9.48
C ASP A 179 -9.28 3.26 -9.81
N PHE A 180 -9.31 3.64 -11.08
CA PHE A 180 -10.20 4.63 -11.64
C PHE A 180 -11.14 3.97 -12.66
N LEU A 181 -12.45 4.05 -12.40
CA LEU A 181 -13.55 3.63 -13.26
C LEU A 181 -14.18 4.89 -13.89
N PRO A 182 -13.77 5.30 -15.11
CA PRO A 182 -14.26 6.49 -15.81
C PRO A 182 -15.65 6.22 -16.37
N SER A 183 -16.64 6.08 -15.50
CA SER A 183 -18.06 6.10 -15.88
C SER A 183 -18.93 6.20 -14.63
N GLY A 184 -20.01 6.98 -14.73
CA GLY A 184 -21.12 6.92 -13.78
C GLY A 184 -21.92 5.61 -13.89
N GLU A 185 -21.62 4.79 -14.89
CA GLU A 185 -22.30 3.52 -15.16
C GLU A 185 -21.89 2.42 -14.17
N SER A 186 -22.72 1.38 -14.11
CA SER A 186 -22.51 0.22 -13.27
C SER A 186 -21.39 -0.69 -13.77
N ARG A 187 -20.91 -0.53 -15.01
CA ARG A 187 -19.79 -1.27 -15.60
C ARG A 187 -18.99 -0.38 -16.52
N GLY A 188 -17.69 -0.62 -16.66
CA GLY A 188 -16.87 0.17 -17.56
C GLY A 188 -15.42 -0.27 -17.59
N PHE A 189 -14.63 0.45 -18.39
CA PHE A 189 -13.18 0.30 -18.45
C PHE A 189 -12.54 0.81 -17.15
N ILE A 190 -11.43 0.23 -16.70
CA ILE A 190 -10.65 0.74 -15.58
C ILE A 190 -9.24 1.09 -16.01
N ILE A 191 -8.70 2.11 -15.37
CA ILE A 191 -7.28 2.42 -15.34
C ILE A 191 -6.85 2.40 -13.88
N GLY A 192 -5.82 1.65 -13.56
CA GLY A 192 -5.30 1.61 -12.19
C GLY A 192 -3.79 1.63 -12.12
N ALA A 193 -3.32 1.76 -10.90
CA ALA A 193 -1.92 1.67 -10.56
C ALA A 193 -1.77 0.89 -9.25
N ARG A 194 -0.74 0.06 -9.16
CA ARG A 194 -0.45 -0.74 -7.97
C ARG A 194 1.04 -0.70 -7.69
N ILE A 195 1.37 -0.52 -6.42
CA ILE A 195 2.71 -0.67 -5.89
C ILE A 195 2.67 -1.72 -4.80
N GLY A 196 3.60 -2.67 -4.83
CA GLY A 196 3.62 -3.75 -3.86
C GLY A 196 5.00 -4.25 -3.54
N TYR A 197 5.07 -4.96 -2.43
CA TYR A 197 6.24 -5.66 -1.95
C TYR A 197 5.90 -7.14 -1.78
N LEU A 198 6.72 -7.99 -2.38
CA LEU A 198 6.67 -9.44 -2.26
C LEU A 198 7.83 -9.88 -1.37
N ALA A 199 7.49 -10.44 -0.23
CA ALA A 199 8.41 -11.02 0.72
C ALA A 199 8.38 -12.55 0.59
N ARG A 200 9.55 -13.16 0.60
CA ARG A 200 9.71 -14.60 0.77
C ARG A 200 10.20 -14.88 2.19
N PHE A 201 9.67 -15.95 2.79
CA PHE A 201 10.00 -16.30 4.18
C PHE A 201 11.46 -16.74 4.35
N ASP A 202 12.01 -17.49 3.39
CA ASP A 202 13.28 -18.19 3.58
C ASP A 202 14.49 -17.53 2.89
N GLU A 203 14.26 -16.59 1.95
CA GLU A 203 15.35 -15.98 1.19
C GLU A 203 15.09 -14.50 0.88
N LYS A 204 15.79 -13.63 1.62
CA LYS A 204 15.66 -12.17 1.50
C LYS A 204 16.11 -11.62 0.14
N GLU A 205 17.02 -12.31 -0.55
CA GLU A 205 17.58 -11.90 -1.85
C GLU A 205 16.52 -11.83 -2.96
N PHE A 206 15.45 -12.63 -2.83
CA PHE A 206 14.37 -12.70 -3.81
C PHE A 206 13.15 -11.86 -3.45
N ASN A 207 13.28 -10.98 -2.45
CA ASN A 207 12.22 -10.03 -2.17
C ASN A 207 12.15 -8.98 -3.29
N THR A 208 10.94 -8.67 -3.72
CA THR A 208 10.70 -7.83 -4.89
C THR A 208 9.79 -6.67 -4.55
N ILE A 209 10.12 -5.48 -5.06
CA ILE A 209 9.19 -4.36 -5.14
C ILE A 209 8.69 -4.31 -6.58
N TYR A 210 7.38 -4.13 -6.77
CA TYR A 210 6.81 -3.93 -8.10
C TYR A 210 5.97 -2.67 -8.18
N LEU A 211 5.93 -2.10 -9.38
CA LEU A 211 5.06 -1.00 -9.76
C LEU A 211 4.42 -1.36 -11.10
N THR A 212 3.08 -1.33 -11.15
CA THR A 212 2.32 -1.68 -12.35
C THR A 212 1.24 -0.65 -12.64
N LEU A 213 1.03 -0.40 -13.92
CA LEU A 213 -0.21 0.17 -14.44
C LEU A 213 -1.15 -0.96 -14.81
N THR A 214 -2.44 -0.73 -14.61
CA THR A 214 -3.48 -1.73 -14.87
C THR A 214 -4.55 -1.19 -15.79
N PHE A 215 -5.02 -2.06 -16.69
CA PHE A 215 -6.04 -1.74 -17.68
C PHE A 215 -7.03 -2.90 -17.77
N GLY A 216 -8.33 -2.63 -17.67
CA GLY A 216 -9.30 -3.72 -17.67
C GLY A 216 -10.76 -3.29 -17.53
N GLY A 217 -11.54 -4.09 -16.82
CA GLY A 217 -12.95 -3.86 -16.58
C GLY A 217 -13.29 -3.72 -15.10
N GLY A 218 -14.29 -2.89 -14.80
CA GLY A 218 -14.82 -2.68 -13.46
C GLY A 218 -16.34 -2.75 -13.45
N ARG A 219 -16.90 -3.04 -12.27
CA ARG A 219 -18.33 -3.14 -12.04
C ARG A 219 -18.72 -2.69 -10.63
N ARG A 220 -19.72 -1.80 -10.54
CA ARG A 220 -20.46 -1.51 -9.30
C ARG A 220 -21.65 -2.47 -9.22
N ASP A 221 -21.79 -3.11 -8.06
CA ASP A 221 -23.00 -3.84 -7.68
C ASP A 221 -23.94 -2.91 -6.90
#